data_AF-A0A844M5B6-F1
#
_entry.id   AF-A0A844M5B6-F1
#
_cell.length_a   1.000
_cell.length_b   1.000
_cell.length_c   1.000
_cell.angle_alpha   90.00
_cell.angle_beta   90.00
_cell.angle_gamma   90.00
#
_symmetry.space_group_name_H-M   'P 1'
#
loop_
_entity.id
_entity.type
_entity.pdbx_description
1 polymer ?
#
loop_
_entity_poly.entity_id
_entity_poly.type
_entity_poly.pdbx_seq_one_letter_code
_entity_poly.pdbx_strand_id
1 'polypeptide(L)' 'MTIKELLIQEIETLPPELLTEALNFVRNIKTSHIAKQSNKNNLRGSTAEDLLEFAGTWSGDDIRECLQLVHDTRMPLEF' A
#
# COMPACT_ATOMS: atom_id res chain seq x y z
N MET A 1 9.56 7.82 31.48
CA MET A 1 8.91 8.61 30.43
C MET A 1 8.85 7.76 29.17
N THR A 2 7.68 7.64 28.55
CA THR A 2 7.47 6.85 27.32
C THR A 2 7.61 7.74 26.07
N ILE A 3 7.89 7.15 24.90
CA ILE A 3 7.95 7.90 23.63
C ILE A 3 6.61 8.62 23.35
N LYS A 4 5.49 8.03 23.76
CA LYS A 4 4.17 8.65 23.65
C LYS A 4 4.05 9.91 24.50
N GLU A 5 4.57 9.89 25.72
CA GLU A 5 4.57 11.06 26.61
C GLU A 5 5.44 12.18 26.05
N LEU A 6 6.63 11.86 25.55
CA LEU A 6 7.52 12.82 24.89
C LEU A 6 6.85 13.49 23.67
N LEU A 7 6.14 12.71 22.86
CA LEU A 7 5.44 13.22 21.69
C LEU A 7 4.29 14.17 22.08
N ILE A 8 3.56 13.86 23.15
CA ILE A 8 2.48 14.74 23.64
C ILE A 8 3.06 16.08 24.12
N GLN A 9 4.15 16.02 24.88
CA GLN A 9 4.80 17.22 25.41
C GLN A 9 5.30 18.14 24.28
N GLU A 10 5.86 17.58 23.21
CA GLU A 10 6.34 18.35 22.06
C GLU A 10 5.20 18.96 21.23
N ILE A 11 4.03 18.30 21.18
CA ILE A 11 2.85 18.83 20.49
C ILE A 11 2.24 20.00 21.27
N GLU A 12 2.25 19.94 22.61
CA GLU A 12 1.70 21.00 23.47
C GLU A 12 2.53 22.30 23.41
N THR A 13 3.83 22.21 23.16
CA THR A 13 4.73 23.37 23.04
C THR A 13 4.83 23.91 21.62
N LEU A 14 4.20 23.26 20.63
CA LEU A 14 4.36 23.59 19.23
C LEU A 14 3.54 24.84 18.83
N PRO A 15 4.12 25.77 18.04
CA PRO A 15 3.39 26.89 17.48
C PRO A 15 2.17 26.45 16.64
N PRO A 16 1.04 27.18 16.68
CA PRO A 16 -0.18 26.81 15.95
C PRO A 16 0.01 26.64 14.44
N GLU A 17 0.95 27.42 13.89
CA GLU A 17 1.32 27.43 12.48
C GLU A 17 1.92 26.09 12.02
N LEU A 18 2.64 25.41 12.93
CA LEU A 18 3.32 24.14 12.65
C LEU A 18 2.46 22.92 13.01
N LEU A 19 1.36 23.09 13.75
CA LEU A 19 0.46 21.99 14.12
C LEU A 19 -0.14 21.29 12.90
N THR A 20 -0.42 22.04 11.83
CA THR A 20 -0.97 21.47 10.58
C THR A 20 0.06 20.57 9.89
N GLU A 21 1.32 21.01 9.82
CA GLU A 21 2.41 20.24 9.24
C GLU A 21 2.70 18.98 10.07
N ALA A 22 2.76 19.10 11.40
CA ALA A 22 2.94 17.98 12.31
C ALA A 22 1.81 16.94 12.17
N LEU A 23 0.55 17.39 12.09
CA LEU A 23 -0.60 16.50 11.91
C LEU A 23 -0.52 15.75 10.58
N ASN A 24 -0.18 16.45 9.49
CA ASN A 24 -0.02 15.85 8.17
C ASN A 24 1.11 14.80 8.16
N PHE A 25 2.23 15.09 8.84
CA PHE A 25 3.33 14.16 8.97
C PHE A 25 2.93 12.88 9.73
N VAL A 26 2.24 13.03 10.87
CA VAL A 26 1.72 11.88 11.65
C VAL A 26 0.74 11.05 10.83
N ARG A 27 -0.15 11.69 10.07
CA ARG A 27 -1.07 10.99 9.15
C ARG A 27 -0.30 10.23 8.08
N ASN A 28 0.73 10.85 7.48
CA ASN A 28 1.56 10.19 6.48
C ASN A 28 2.28 8.95 7.03
N ILE A 29 2.80 9.02 8.26
CA ILE A 29 3.40 7.85 8.93
C ILE A 29 2.39 6.72 9.05
N LYS A 30 1.16 7.02 9.49
CA LYS A 30 0.09 6.01 9.61
C LYS A 30 -0.27 5.39 8.26
N THR A 31 -0.49 6.21 7.24
CA THR A 31 -0.80 5.75 5.88
C THR A 31 0.32 4.90 5.31
N SER A 32 1.57 5.34 5.47
CA SER A 32 2.76 4.60 5.01
C SER A 32 2.90 3.25 5.71
N HIS A 33 2.57 3.17 7.01
CA HIS A 33 2.62 1.92 7.75
C HIS A 33 1.52 0.94 7.29
N ILE A 34 0.31 1.44 7.03
CA ILE A 34 -0.79 0.64 6.46
C ILE A 34 -0.42 0.14 5.06
N ALA A 35 0.11 1.02 4.21
CA ALA A 35 0.57 0.66 2.87
C ALA A 35 1.69 -0.39 2.89
N LYS A 36 2.65 -0.28 3.83
CA LYS A 36 3.72 -1.27 4.01
C LYS A 36 3.19 -2.61 4.53
N GLN A 37 2.17 -2.63 5.39
CA GLN A 37 1.49 -3.86 5.78
C GLN A 37 0.72 -4.49 4.61
N SER A 38 0.14 -3.69 3.73
CA SER A 38 -0.51 -4.15 2.50
C SER A 38 0.51 -4.64 1.45
N ASN A 39 1.72 -4.09 1.42
CA ASN A 39 2.83 -4.49 0.54
C ASN A 39 3.51 -5.82 0.94
N LYS A 40 2.88 -6.64 1.79
CA LYS A 40 3.23 -8.07 1.92
C LYS A 40 3.06 -8.83 0.61
N ASN A 41 2.35 -8.27 -0.37
CA ASN A 41 2.14 -8.83 -1.70
C ASN A 41 3.36 -8.68 -2.64
N ASN A 42 4.57 -8.62 -2.08
CA ASN A 42 5.79 -8.63 -2.88
C ASN A 42 6.03 -10.06 -3.37
N LEU A 43 5.28 -10.45 -4.41
CA LEU A 43 5.22 -11.79 -5.01
C LEU A 43 6.53 -12.19 -5.74
N ARG A 44 7.62 -11.45 -5.52
CA ARG A 44 8.90 -11.71 -6.15
C ARG A 44 9.49 -13.01 -5.59
N GLY A 45 9.51 -14.05 -6.43
CA GLY A 45 9.93 -15.40 -6.04
C GLY A 45 8.79 -16.33 -5.62
N SER A 46 7.54 -15.89 -5.73
CA SER A 46 6.36 -16.73 -5.56
C SER A 46 6.14 -17.66 -6.75
N THR A 47 5.45 -18.77 -6.51
CA THR A 47 5.00 -19.73 -7.50
C THR A 47 3.56 -19.41 -7.93
N ALA A 48 3.08 -20.06 -9.00
CA ALA A 48 1.69 -19.93 -9.43
C ALA A 48 0.69 -20.41 -8.36
N GLU A 49 1.08 -21.34 -7.49
CA GLU A 49 0.24 -21.84 -6.39
C GLU A 49 -0.02 -20.76 -5.33
N ASP A 50 1.01 -19.96 -5.01
CA ASP A 50 0.89 -18.84 -4.06
C ASP A 50 -0.10 -17.76 -4.52
N LEU A 51 -0.34 -17.66 -5.84
CA LEU A 51 -1.29 -16.71 -6.41
C LEU A 51 -2.76 -17.14 -6.22
N LEU A 52 -3.02 -18.39 -5.85
CA LEU A 52 -4.39 -18.89 -5.67
C LEU A 52 -5.09 -18.25 -4.48
N GLU A 53 -4.37 -17.73 -3.49
CA GLU A 53 -4.98 -17.01 -2.35
C GLU A 53 -5.72 -15.74 -2.78
N PHE A 54 -5.39 -15.20 -3.95
CA PHE A 54 -6.03 -14.01 -4.53
C PHE A 54 -7.15 -14.35 -5.53
N ALA A 55 -7.41 -15.63 -5.81
CA ALA A 55 -8.45 -16.03 -6.74
C ALA A 55 -9.84 -15.65 -6.20
N GLY A 56 -10.61 -14.91 -7.00
CA GLY A 56 -11.97 -14.48 -6.63
C GLY A 56 -12.04 -13.26 -5.69
N THR A 57 -10.90 -12.68 -5.30
CA THR A 57 -10.85 -11.43 -4.50
C THR A 57 -10.72 -10.17 -5.36
N TRP A 58 -10.81 -10.31 -6.70
CA TRP A 58 -10.71 -9.19 -7.62
C TRP A 58 -11.69 -8.08 -7.25
N SER A 59 -11.16 -6.91 -6.92
CA SER A 59 -11.92 -5.70 -6.61
C SER A 59 -11.55 -4.63 -7.63
N GLY A 60 -12.20 -4.71 -8.78
CA GLY A 60 -12.03 -3.81 -9.91
C GLY A 60 -13.12 -4.07 -10.96
N ASP A 61 -13.60 -3.03 -11.62
CA ASP A 61 -14.58 -3.11 -12.72
C ASP A 61 -13.93 -3.27 -14.11
N ASP A 62 -12.59 -3.33 -14.13
CA ASP A 62 -11.69 -3.32 -15.27
C ASP A 62 -11.22 -4.72 -15.74
N ILE A 63 -11.76 -5.80 -15.16
CA ILE A 63 -11.33 -7.18 -15.48
C ILE A 63 -11.34 -7.48 -16.99
N ARG A 64 -12.29 -6.92 -17.74
CA ARG A 64 -12.38 -7.09 -19.19
C ARG A 64 -11.26 -6.37 -19.94
N GLU A 65 -10.90 -5.17 -19.50
CA GLU A 65 -9.82 -4.37 -20.07
C GLU A 65 -8.47 -5.03 -19.82
N CYS A 66 -8.24 -5.52 -18.61
CA CYS A 66 -7.02 -6.28 -18.27
C CYS A 66 -6.89 -7.56 -19.11
N LEU A 67 -7.97 -8.33 -19.28
CA LEU A 67 -7.96 -9.54 -20.11
C LEU A 67 -7.66 -9.22 -21.58
N GLN A 68 -8.25 -8.15 -22.11
CA GLN A 68 -7.99 -7.71 -23.48
C GLN A 68 -6.52 -7.32 -23.67
N LEU A 69 -5.95 -6.56 -22.74
CA LEU A 69 -4.53 -6.17 -22.77
C LEU A 69 -3.60 -7.39 -22.80
N VAL A 70 -3.88 -8.43 -22.02
CA VAL A 70 -3.11 -9.69 -22.05
C VAL A 70 -3.21 -10.36 -23.42
N HIS A 71 -4.41 -10.41 -24.01
CA HIS A 71 -4.59 -10.97 -25.35
C HIS A 71 -3.84 -10.20 -26.44
N ASP A 72 -3.79 -8.88 -26.32
CA ASP A 72 -3.14 -8.01 -27.29
C ASP A 72 -1.61 -8.02 -27.17
N THR A 73 -1.08 -8.26 -25.97
CA THR A 73 0.36 -8.19 -25.69
C THR A 73 1.06 -9.54 -25.59
N ARG A 74 0.32 -10.65 -25.46
CA ARG A 74 0.93 -11.98 -25.38
C ARG A 74 1.74 -12.28 -26.64
N MET A 75 2.96 -12.77 -26.45
CA MET A 75 3.77 -13.23 -27.57
C MET A 75 3.18 -14.53 -28.14
N PRO A 76 3.25 -14.74 -29.47
CA PRO A 76 2.92 -16.02 -30.07
C PRO A 76 3.79 -17.13 -29.46
N LEU A 77 3.19 -18.30 -29.24
CA LEU A 77 3.97 -19.49 -28.92
C LEU A 77 4.62 -20.00 -30.21
N GLU A 78 5.95 -19.98 -30.24
CA GLU A 78 6.73 -20.71 -31.24
C GLU A 78 6.82 -22.16 -30.76
N PHE A 79 6.39 -23.11 -31.60
CA PHE A 79 6.42 -24.55 -31.34
C PHE A 79 7.53 -25.23 -32.15
#